data_AF-A0A8J2VKR9-F1
#
_entry.id   AF-A0A8J2VKR9-F1
#
_cell.length_a   1.000
_cell.length_b   1.000
_cell.length_c   1.000
_cell.angle_alpha   90.00
_cell.angle_beta   90.00
_cell.angle_gamma   90.00
#
_symmetry.space_group_name_H-M   'P 1'
#
loop_
_entity.id
_entity.type
_entity.pdbx_description
1 polymer ?
#
loop_
_entity_poly.entity_id
_entity_poly.type
_entity_poly.pdbx_seq_one_letter_code
_entity_poly.pdbx_strand_id
1 'polypeptide(L)'
;MQLRDIVSNPYLTRGEELLGIIYKLRMVSAEQLSVIMGISKKYVFQLKSDLNKEGEMVLTHYNTQRGARRVPFSPEYKLGPRMYSLGPSGRAIVEAIVGHPVYLKKLTGRQKVHYYGVNDILVRTLQHLIKEEGGEKDSMAQLQAWDRLQWLNSQEAVEIINQAWTPILENRKKKEEKETKQDLIHPDSRIVLDGQGFWLEYDNGTEQIGEPDSEPDSEGKVTTIYDKMWRYLLTLIPIENHDPIIWVTPSPIRRDNMKHTWEKVKEESSYKTYPEMYFCTPGEEQTIFFKHKLATQRCLELSETY
;
A
#
# COMPACT_ATOMS: atom_id res chain seq x y z
N MET A 1 -11.45 9.02 -8.34
CA MET A 1 -11.96 7.64 -8.50
C MET A 1 -11.10 6.71 -7.66
N GLN A 2 -11.68 5.93 -6.76
CA GLN A 2 -10.98 4.96 -5.88
C GLN A 2 -10.78 3.61 -6.59
N LEU A 3 -10.00 2.69 -6.00
CA LEU A 3 -9.77 1.37 -6.61
C LEU A 3 -11.06 0.54 -6.72
N ARG A 4 -11.91 0.55 -5.69
CA ARG A 4 -13.23 -0.11 -5.71
C ARG A 4 -14.09 0.39 -6.87
N ASP A 5 -14.11 1.70 -7.09
CA ASP A 5 -14.88 2.31 -8.17
C ASP A 5 -14.45 1.76 -9.53
N ILE A 6 -13.17 1.44 -9.73
CA ILE A 6 -12.66 0.85 -10.98
C ILE A 6 -13.15 -0.58 -11.15
N VAL A 7 -12.99 -1.41 -10.12
CA VAL A 7 -13.32 -2.84 -10.17
C VAL A 7 -14.82 -3.08 -10.30
N SER A 8 -15.64 -2.19 -9.72
CA SER A 8 -17.10 -2.30 -9.73
C SER A 8 -17.79 -1.50 -10.84
N ASN A 9 -17.05 -0.79 -11.70
CA ASN A 9 -17.66 0.05 -12.73
C ASN A 9 -18.27 -0.81 -13.87
N PRO A 10 -19.60 -0.79 -14.06
CA PRO A 10 -20.24 -1.60 -15.11
C PRO A 10 -19.98 -1.08 -16.53
N TYR A 11 -19.46 0.15 -16.67
CA TYR A 11 -19.20 0.79 -17.95
C TYR A 11 -17.78 0.58 -18.46
N LEU A 12 -16.87 0.06 -17.63
CA LEU A 12 -15.52 -0.27 -18.08
C LEU A 12 -15.50 -1.66 -18.71
N THR A 13 -14.85 -1.76 -19.87
CA THR A 13 -14.45 -3.05 -20.40
C THR A 13 -13.43 -3.70 -19.47
N ARG A 14 -13.28 -5.03 -19.54
CA ARG A 14 -12.26 -5.74 -18.75
C ARG A 14 -10.83 -5.28 -19.04
N GLY A 15 -10.57 -4.79 -20.26
CA GLY A 15 -9.29 -4.18 -20.60
C GLY A 15 -9.08 -2.86 -19.86
N GLU A 16 -10.07 -1.97 -19.88
CA GLU A 16 -10.02 -0.67 -19.18
C GLU A 16 -9.94 -0.82 -17.66
N GLU A 17 -10.72 -1.75 -17.09
CA GLU A 17 -10.63 -2.12 -15.67
C GLU A 17 -9.20 -2.51 -15.29
N LEU A 18 -8.57 -3.41 -16.06
CA LEU A 18 -7.19 -3.84 -15.85
C LEU A 18 -6.22 -2.65 -15.90
N LEU A 19 -6.38 -1.73 -16.86
CA LEU A 19 -5.53 -0.54 -16.95
C LEU A 19 -5.73 0.42 -15.78
N GLY A 20 -6.97 0.62 -15.35
CA GLY A 20 -7.31 1.42 -14.18
C GLY A 20 -6.69 0.86 -12.89
N ILE A 21 -6.76 -0.46 -12.69
CA ILE A 21 -6.13 -1.14 -11.55
C ILE A 21 -4.60 -0.94 -11.58
N ILE A 22 -3.97 -1.16 -12.73
CA ILE A 22 -2.51 -0.98 -12.87
C ILE A 22 -2.10 0.47 -12.63
N TYR A 23 -2.91 1.45 -13.06
CA TYR A 23 -2.66 2.84 -12.75
C TYR A 23 -2.70 3.09 -11.24
N LYS A 24 -3.76 2.62 -10.55
CA LYS A 24 -3.94 2.82 -9.11
C LYS A 24 -2.85 2.17 -8.27
N LEU A 25 -2.45 0.98 -8.65
CA LEU A 25 -1.47 0.17 -7.91
C LEU A 25 -0.04 0.33 -8.43
N ARG A 26 0.16 1.16 -9.48
CA ARG A 26 1.40 1.45 -10.21
C ARG A 26 2.02 0.27 -10.94
N MET A 27 2.13 -0.89 -10.29
CA MET A 27 2.62 -2.14 -10.85
C MET A 27 1.93 -3.35 -10.24
N VAL A 28 1.51 -4.29 -11.07
CA VAL A 28 0.75 -5.46 -10.58
C VAL A 28 1.19 -6.72 -11.34
N SER A 29 1.27 -7.85 -10.65
CA SER A 29 1.53 -9.14 -11.30
C SER A 29 0.25 -9.75 -11.90
N ALA A 30 0.38 -10.77 -12.74
CA ALA A 30 -0.77 -11.49 -13.27
C ALA A 30 -1.58 -12.18 -12.16
N GLU A 31 -0.90 -12.73 -11.16
CA GLU A 31 -1.49 -13.36 -9.99
C GLU A 31 -2.27 -12.34 -9.16
N GLN A 32 -1.67 -11.19 -8.86
CA GLN A 32 -2.34 -10.13 -8.12
C GLN A 32 -3.58 -9.59 -8.88
N LEU A 33 -3.45 -9.36 -10.19
CA LEU A 33 -4.60 -8.97 -11.04
C LEU A 33 -5.72 -10.01 -11.02
N SER A 34 -5.38 -11.30 -11.06
CA SER A 34 -6.37 -12.37 -11.07
C SER A 34 -7.26 -12.35 -9.82
N VAL A 35 -6.66 -12.05 -8.66
CA VAL A 35 -7.40 -11.89 -7.41
C VAL A 35 -8.21 -10.61 -7.39
N ILE A 36 -7.60 -9.47 -7.73
CA ILE A 36 -8.26 -8.14 -7.66
C ILE A 36 -9.49 -8.09 -8.56
N MET A 37 -9.38 -8.61 -9.78
CA MET A 37 -10.45 -8.61 -10.79
C MET A 37 -11.41 -9.80 -10.67
N GLY A 38 -11.10 -10.80 -9.83
CA GLY A 38 -11.89 -12.03 -9.72
C GLY A 38 -11.94 -12.85 -11.03
N ILE A 39 -10.82 -12.90 -11.78
CA ILE A 39 -10.74 -13.62 -13.07
C ILE A 39 -9.54 -14.57 -13.11
N SER A 40 -9.55 -15.54 -14.02
CA SER A 40 -8.40 -16.44 -14.15
C SER A 40 -7.14 -15.72 -14.64
N LYS A 41 -5.97 -16.16 -14.15
CA LYS A 41 -4.65 -15.70 -14.64
C LYS A 41 -4.49 -15.87 -16.16
N LYS A 42 -5.06 -16.94 -16.75
CA LYS A 42 -5.07 -17.16 -18.20
C LYS A 42 -5.80 -16.02 -18.92
N TYR A 43 -6.93 -15.58 -18.37
CA TYR A 43 -7.68 -14.48 -18.94
C TYR A 43 -6.95 -13.13 -18.81
N VAL A 44 -6.24 -12.89 -17.69
CA VAL A 44 -5.33 -11.74 -17.57
C VAL A 44 -4.29 -11.71 -18.70
N PHE A 45 -3.69 -12.86 -19.02
CA PHE A 45 -2.74 -12.93 -20.14
C PHE A 45 -3.40 -12.67 -21.50
N GLN A 46 -4.62 -13.14 -21.70
CA GLN A 46 -5.41 -12.87 -22.90
C GLN A 46 -5.68 -11.37 -23.04
N LEU A 47 -6.23 -10.73 -22.00
CA LEU A 47 -6.48 -9.28 -21.97
C LEU A 47 -5.21 -8.49 -22.29
N LYS A 48 -4.08 -8.86 -21.66
CA LYS A 48 -2.79 -8.22 -21.92
C LYS A 48 -2.28 -8.45 -23.35
N SER A 49 -2.60 -9.59 -23.97
CA SER A 49 -2.27 -9.85 -25.37
C SER A 49 -3.12 -9.00 -26.30
N ASP A 50 -4.43 -8.91 -26.03
CA ASP A 50 -5.37 -8.14 -26.83
C ASP A 50 -5.06 -6.64 -26.77
N LEU A 51 -4.76 -6.11 -25.59
CA LEU A 51 -4.36 -4.71 -25.39
C LEU A 51 -3.08 -4.31 -26.14
N ASN A 52 -2.14 -5.24 -26.35
CA ASN A 52 -0.88 -4.97 -27.05
C ASN A 52 -0.87 -5.44 -28.51
N LYS A 53 -2.01 -5.95 -29.03
CA LYS A 53 -2.09 -6.64 -30.32
C LYS A 53 -1.80 -5.73 -31.53
N GLU A 54 -2.05 -4.44 -31.39
CA GLU A 54 -1.87 -3.44 -32.45
C GLU A 54 -0.44 -2.83 -32.49
N GLY A 55 0.51 -3.40 -31.74
CA GLY A 55 1.89 -2.90 -31.67
C GLY A 55 2.06 -1.66 -30.78
N GLU A 56 0.95 -1.09 -30.32
CA GLU A 56 0.93 -0.07 -29.28
C GLU A 56 1.33 -0.66 -27.92
N MET A 57 2.33 -0.06 -27.27
CA MET A 57 2.79 -0.50 -25.96
C MET A 57 1.83 0.02 -24.88
N VAL A 58 0.66 -0.59 -24.78
CA VAL A 58 -0.38 -0.27 -23.79
C VAL A 58 0.05 -0.75 -22.41
N LEU A 59 0.58 -1.96 -22.34
CA LEU A 59 1.17 -2.54 -21.13
C LEU A 59 2.67 -2.81 -21.33
N THR A 60 3.47 -2.26 -20.42
CA THR A 60 4.88 -2.63 -20.26
C THR A 60 4.99 -3.80 -19.30
N HIS A 61 6.03 -4.60 -19.47
CA HIS A 61 6.35 -5.68 -18.54
C HIS A 61 7.81 -5.64 -18.16
N TYR A 62 8.10 -6.04 -16.94
CA TYR A 62 9.47 -6.15 -16.46
C TYR A 62 9.67 -7.51 -15.80
N ASN A 63 10.76 -8.17 -16.16
CA ASN A 63 11.29 -9.23 -15.33
C ASN A 63 11.94 -8.56 -14.13
N THR A 64 11.42 -8.78 -12.94
CA THR A 64 12.04 -8.29 -11.70
C THR A 64 13.25 -9.16 -11.40
N GLN A 65 14.44 -8.87 -11.94
CA GLN A 65 15.64 -9.52 -11.41
C GLN A 65 15.87 -9.03 -9.97
N ARG A 66 15.26 -9.69 -8.98
CA ARG A 66 15.71 -9.58 -7.59
C ARG A 66 17.06 -10.27 -7.55
N GLY A 67 18.11 -9.55 -7.15
CA GLY A 67 19.44 -10.13 -7.01
C GLY A 67 19.33 -11.41 -6.17
N ALA A 68 19.82 -12.53 -6.69
CA ALA A 68 19.62 -13.89 -6.18
C ALA A 68 20.18 -14.17 -4.76
N ARG A 69 20.47 -13.14 -3.97
CA ARG A 69 21.03 -13.27 -2.63
C ARG A 69 19.91 -13.49 -1.61
N ARG A 70 19.81 -14.76 -1.17
CA ARG A 70 19.41 -15.23 0.17
C ARG A 70 18.15 -14.60 0.79
N VAL A 71 17.02 -14.61 0.09
CA VAL A 71 15.71 -14.39 0.74
C VAL A 71 15.04 -15.76 0.94
N PRO A 72 14.58 -16.13 2.16
CA PRO A 72 14.04 -17.46 2.47
C PRO A 72 12.61 -17.66 1.98
N PHE A 73 12.38 -17.42 0.69
CA PHE A 73 11.08 -17.59 0.04
C PHE A 73 11.16 -18.58 -1.12
N SER A 74 9.99 -18.99 -1.61
CA SER A 74 9.88 -19.89 -2.77
C SER A 74 10.64 -19.33 -3.98
N PRO A 75 11.11 -20.19 -4.90
CA PRO A 75 11.77 -19.75 -6.13
C PRO A 75 10.97 -18.71 -6.94
N GLU A 76 9.63 -18.76 -6.88
CA GLU A 76 8.75 -17.78 -7.53
C GLU A 76 8.93 -16.37 -6.94
N TYR A 77 9.15 -16.27 -5.62
CA TYR A 77 9.37 -15.01 -4.91
C TYR A 77 10.78 -14.43 -5.17
N LYS A 78 11.76 -15.28 -5.53
CA LYS A 78 13.15 -14.89 -5.84
C LYS A 78 13.33 -14.38 -7.27
N LEU A 79 12.60 -14.93 -8.23
CA LEU A 79 12.54 -14.37 -9.59
C LEU A 79 11.58 -13.17 -9.65
N GLY A 80 10.62 -13.10 -8.73
CA GLY A 80 9.51 -12.17 -8.75
C GLY A 80 8.62 -12.39 -9.99
N PRO A 81 7.29 -12.38 -9.85
CA PRO A 81 6.45 -12.56 -11.02
C PRO A 81 6.65 -11.39 -11.99
N ARG A 82 6.41 -11.64 -13.27
CA ARG A 82 6.44 -10.60 -14.30
C ARG A 82 5.44 -9.51 -13.92
N MET A 83 5.95 -8.31 -13.65
CA MET A 83 5.13 -7.18 -13.25
C MET A 83 4.69 -6.39 -14.48
N TYR A 84 3.42 -5.99 -14.48
CA TYR A 84 2.85 -5.10 -15.49
C TYR A 84 2.81 -3.67 -14.97
N SER A 85 3.04 -2.73 -15.88
CA SER A 85 2.84 -1.30 -15.64
C SER A 85 2.26 -0.65 -16.88
N LEU A 86 1.66 0.51 -16.71
CA LEU A 86 1.11 1.25 -17.83
C LEU A 86 2.23 1.67 -18.80
N GLY A 87 2.07 1.34 -20.08
CA GLY A 87 2.93 1.82 -21.14
C GLY A 87 2.46 3.17 -21.70
N PRO A 88 3.22 3.77 -22.63
CA PRO A 88 2.90 5.10 -23.18
C PRO A 88 1.49 5.19 -23.77
N SER A 89 1.06 4.19 -24.55
CA SER A 89 -0.28 4.18 -25.17
C SER A 89 -1.40 3.98 -24.15
N GLY A 90 -1.16 3.23 -23.08
CA GLY A 90 -2.17 2.99 -22.05
C GLY A 90 -2.52 4.25 -21.25
N ARG A 91 -1.64 5.27 -21.25
CA ARG A 91 -1.86 6.53 -20.54
C ARG A 91 -3.12 7.24 -21.00
N ALA A 92 -3.33 7.40 -22.31
CA ALA A 92 -4.48 8.12 -22.84
C ALA A 92 -5.81 7.45 -22.44
N ILE A 93 -5.83 6.10 -22.46
CA ILE A 93 -6.99 5.32 -22.02
C ILE A 93 -7.28 5.58 -20.54
N VAL A 94 -6.25 5.50 -19.69
CA VAL A 94 -6.43 5.77 -18.25
C VAL A 94 -6.84 7.20 -17.99
N GLU A 95 -6.28 8.19 -18.68
CA GLU A 95 -6.69 9.60 -18.58
C GLU A 95 -8.17 9.79 -18.91
N ALA A 96 -8.70 9.06 -19.91
CA ALA A 96 -10.13 9.05 -20.21
C ALA A 96 -10.97 8.42 -19.08
N ILE A 97 -10.48 7.34 -18.46
CA ILE A 97 -11.15 6.69 -17.32
C ILE A 97 -11.16 7.61 -16.09
N VAL A 98 -10.03 8.24 -15.74
CA VAL A 98 -9.90 9.04 -14.51
C VAL A 98 -10.36 10.49 -14.66
N GLY A 99 -10.52 10.98 -15.89
CA GLY A 99 -11.00 12.32 -16.20
C GLY A 99 -9.98 13.44 -15.99
N HIS A 100 -8.69 13.11 -15.80
CA HIS A 100 -7.63 14.10 -15.61
C HIS A 100 -6.28 13.59 -16.15
N PRO A 101 -5.31 14.48 -16.45
CA PRO A 101 -3.98 14.07 -16.88
C PRO A 101 -3.28 13.18 -15.86
N VAL A 102 -2.54 12.19 -16.35
CA VAL A 102 -1.84 11.20 -15.53
C VAL A 102 -0.33 11.30 -15.74
N TYR A 103 0.42 11.47 -14.65
CA TYR A 103 1.88 11.48 -14.72
C TYR A 103 2.49 10.13 -14.29
N LEU A 104 3.19 9.47 -15.21
CA LEU A 104 3.87 8.20 -14.94
C LEU A 104 5.38 8.37 -14.84
N LYS A 105 5.91 8.39 -13.62
CA LYS A 105 7.36 8.22 -13.40
C LYS A 105 7.80 6.79 -13.70
N LYS A 106 8.92 6.64 -14.40
CA LYS A 106 9.59 5.35 -14.59
C LYS A 106 10.10 4.83 -13.25
N LEU A 107 9.85 3.55 -12.97
CA LEU A 107 10.21 2.92 -11.71
C LEU A 107 11.60 2.26 -11.77
N THR A 108 12.42 2.49 -10.74
CA THR A 108 13.70 1.81 -10.52
C THR A 108 13.48 0.38 -10.04
N GLY A 109 14.48 -0.50 -10.16
CA GLY A 109 14.34 -1.92 -9.76
C GLY A 109 13.89 -2.11 -8.31
N ARG A 110 14.42 -1.30 -7.37
CA ARG A 110 14.03 -1.33 -5.95
C ARG A 110 12.56 -0.94 -5.75
N GLN A 111 12.09 0.09 -6.46
CA GLN A 111 10.69 0.51 -6.41
C GLN A 111 9.73 -0.58 -6.92
N LYS A 112 10.12 -1.37 -7.94
CA LYS A 112 9.26 -2.46 -8.45
C LYS A 112 9.00 -3.53 -7.39
N VAL A 113 10.06 -3.90 -6.66
CA VAL A 113 10.00 -4.89 -5.57
C VAL A 113 9.12 -4.39 -4.42
N HIS A 114 9.21 -3.09 -4.14
CA HIS A 114 8.41 -2.39 -3.14
C HIS A 114 6.92 -2.46 -3.46
N TYR A 115 6.51 -2.00 -4.65
CA TYR A 115 5.10 -2.02 -5.08
C TYR A 115 4.52 -3.43 -5.08
N TYR A 116 5.30 -4.44 -5.48
CA TYR A 116 4.83 -5.82 -5.39
C TYR A 116 4.41 -6.17 -3.96
N GLY A 117 5.26 -5.88 -2.97
CA GLY A 117 5.01 -6.22 -1.57
C GLY A 117 3.83 -5.46 -0.95
N VAL A 118 3.72 -4.16 -1.24
CA VAL A 118 2.57 -3.34 -0.83
C VAL A 118 1.27 -3.92 -1.40
N ASN A 119 1.25 -4.22 -2.71
CA ASN A 119 0.07 -4.77 -3.37
C ASN A 119 -0.23 -6.22 -2.92
N ASP A 120 0.76 -6.95 -2.43
CA ASP A 120 0.59 -8.30 -1.89
C ASP A 120 -0.18 -8.28 -0.56
N ILE A 121 -0.05 -7.21 0.23
CA ILE A 121 -0.87 -6.99 1.45
C ILE A 121 -2.34 -6.82 1.06
N LEU A 122 -2.64 -6.00 0.05
CA LEU A 122 -3.99 -5.85 -0.50
C LEU A 122 -4.56 -7.21 -0.93
N VAL A 123 -3.80 -7.96 -1.73
CA VAL A 123 -4.23 -9.25 -2.28
C VAL A 123 -4.53 -10.27 -1.19
N ARG A 124 -3.65 -10.43 -0.19
CA ARG A 124 -3.91 -11.33 0.94
C ARG A 124 -5.16 -10.94 1.72
N THR A 125 -5.35 -9.64 1.94
CA THR A 125 -6.51 -9.12 2.67
C THR A 125 -7.80 -9.37 1.91
N LEU A 126 -7.80 -9.11 0.59
CA LEU A 126 -8.95 -9.37 -0.26
C LEU A 126 -9.28 -10.86 -0.34
N GLN A 127 -8.27 -11.74 -0.48
CA GLN A 127 -8.49 -13.20 -0.45
C GLN A 127 -9.08 -13.68 0.88
N HIS A 128 -8.64 -13.11 2.01
CA HIS A 128 -9.20 -13.41 3.31
C HIS A 128 -10.70 -13.06 3.34
N LEU A 129 -11.05 -11.84 2.93
CA LEU A 129 -12.44 -11.38 2.87
C LEU A 129 -13.30 -12.24 1.94
N ILE A 130 -12.85 -12.52 0.71
CA ILE A 130 -13.55 -13.39 -0.24
C ILE A 130 -13.84 -14.76 0.39
N LYS A 131 -12.88 -15.31 1.14
CA LYS A 131 -13.04 -16.58 1.83
C LYS A 131 -14.08 -16.52 2.94
N GLU A 132 -14.14 -15.41 3.69
CA GLU A 132 -15.18 -15.19 4.71
C GLU A 132 -16.59 -15.08 4.09
N GLU A 133 -16.73 -14.43 2.93
CA GLU A 133 -18.02 -14.14 2.29
C GLU A 133 -18.63 -15.31 1.48
N GLY A 134 -17.95 -16.45 1.38
CA GLY A 134 -18.48 -17.64 0.66
C GLY A 134 -17.49 -18.33 -0.29
N GLY A 135 -16.30 -17.75 -0.48
CA GLY A 135 -15.19 -18.36 -1.21
C GLY A 135 -15.09 -17.98 -2.69
N GLU A 136 -13.98 -18.37 -3.31
CA GLU A 136 -13.51 -17.89 -4.63
C GLU A 136 -14.44 -18.20 -5.81
N LYS A 137 -15.42 -19.09 -5.66
CA LYS A 137 -16.37 -19.45 -6.72
C LYS A 137 -17.61 -18.59 -6.75
N ASP A 138 -17.85 -17.80 -5.70
CA ASP A 138 -19.01 -16.92 -5.61
C ASP A 138 -18.64 -15.52 -6.10
N SER A 139 -19.22 -15.11 -7.23
CA SER A 139 -19.01 -13.75 -7.78
C SER A 139 -19.52 -12.67 -6.83
N MET A 140 -20.49 -12.98 -5.97
CA MET A 140 -20.99 -12.04 -4.96
C MET A 140 -19.99 -11.84 -3.82
N ALA A 141 -19.25 -12.89 -3.43
CA ALA A 141 -18.23 -12.79 -2.39
C ALA A 141 -17.13 -11.78 -2.76
N GLN A 142 -16.77 -11.68 -4.05
CA GLN A 142 -15.83 -10.67 -4.53
C GLN A 142 -16.36 -9.24 -4.30
N LEU A 143 -17.61 -8.98 -4.66
CA LEU A 143 -18.22 -7.66 -4.52
C LEU A 143 -18.38 -7.28 -3.04
N GLN A 144 -18.85 -8.22 -2.22
CA GLN A 144 -19.00 -8.04 -0.77
C GLN A 144 -17.64 -7.78 -0.09
N ALA A 145 -16.58 -8.48 -0.51
CA ALA A 145 -15.24 -8.23 -0.01
C ALA A 145 -14.77 -6.80 -0.33
N TRP A 146 -15.06 -6.29 -1.53
CA TRP A 146 -14.75 -4.90 -1.89
C TRP A 146 -15.60 -3.88 -1.12
N ASP A 147 -16.83 -4.22 -0.73
CA ASP A 147 -17.67 -3.32 0.07
C ASP A 147 -17.14 -3.14 1.49
N ARG A 148 -16.40 -4.15 2.00
CA ARG A 148 -15.75 -4.13 3.32
C ARG A 148 -14.35 -3.48 3.30
N LEU A 149 -13.80 -3.22 2.12
CA LEU A 149 -12.41 -2.84 1.92
C LEU A 149 -12.27 -1.54 1.11
N GLN A 150 -11.65 -0.53 1.72
CA GLN A 150 -11.14 0.62 1.00
C GLN A 150 -9.62 0.56 0.94
N TRP A 151 -9.08 0.54 -0.27
CA TRP A 151 -7.63 0.63 -0.50
C TRP A 151 -7.26 2.00 -1.04
N LEU A 152 -6.31 2.66 -0.39
CA LEU A 152 -5.77 3.96 -0.76
C LEU A 152 -4.27 3.81 -1.01
N ASN A 153 -3.82 4.23 -2.20
CA ASN A 153 -2.40 4.21 -2.52
C ASN A 153 -1.63 5.32 -1.76
N SER A 154 -0.31 5.33 -1.86
CA SER A 154 0.55 6.32 -1.18
C SER A 154 0.11 7.78 -1.41
N GLN A 155 -0.29 8.14 -2.63
CA GLN A 155 -0.74 9.51 -2.91
C GLN A 155 -2.02 9.85 -2.15
N GLU A 156 -3.03 8.98 -2.20
CA GLU A 156 -4.30 9.15 -1.51
C GLU A 156 -4.12 9.16 0.02
N ALA A 157 -3.22 8.32 0.54
CA ALA A 157 -2.86 8.29 1.95
C ALA A 157 -2.23 9.61 2.41
N VAL A 158 -1.28 10.16 1.64
CA VAL A 158 -0.65 11.45 1.89
C VAL A 158 -1.66 12.61 1.81
N GLU A 159 -2.63 12.54 0.91
CA GLU A 159 -3.70 13.54 0.80
C GLU A 159 -4.56 13.58 2.08
N ILE A 160 -4.90 12.44 2.68
CA ILE A 160 -5.62 12.38 3.98
C ILE A 160 -4.82 13.08 5.09
N ILE A 161 -3.53 12.77 5.19
CA ILE A 161 -2.65 13.39 6.19
C ILE A 161 -2.62 14.91 5.98
N ASN A 162 -2.39 15.36 4.74
CA ASN A 162 -2.33 16.79 4.41
C ASN A 162 -3.64 17.52 4.73
N GLN A 163 -4.80 16.89 4.50
CA GLN A 163 -6.09 17.45 4.84
C GLN A 163 -6.24 17.63 6.35
N ALA A 164 -5.89 16.62 7.15
CA ALA A 164 -5.94 16.70 8.61
C ALA A 164 -5.01 17.80 9.17
N TRP A 165 -3.88 18.05 8.50
CA TRP A 165 -2.94 19.11 8.86
C TRP A 165 -3.37 20.52 8.42
N THR A 166 -4.35 20.66 7.53
CA THR A 166 -4.78 21.96 7.00
C THR A 166 -5.16 22.98 8.11
N PRO A 167 -6.00 22.66 9.11
CA PRO A 167 -6.32 23.60 10.19
C PRO A 167 -5.11 23.99 11.05
N ILE A 168 -4.13 23.10 11.23
CA ILE A 168 -2.90 23.37 12.00
C ILE A 168 -1.99 24.37 11.26
N LEU A 169 -2.04 24.35 9.93
CA LEU A 169 -1.16 25.14 9.08
C LEU A 169 -1.79 26.44 8.58
N GLU A 170 -3.09 26.66 8.80
CA GLU A 170 -3.89 27.76 8.22
C GLU A 170 -3.30 29.15 8.45
N ASN A 171 -2.62 29.37 9.59
CA ASN A 171 -2.03 30.66 9.97
C ASN A 171 -0.53 30.78 9.66
N ARG A 172 0.10 29.78 9.03
CA ARG A 172 1.53 29.80 8.71
C ARG A 172 1.80 30.49 7.38
N LYS A 173 3.03 30.97 7.18
CA LYS A 173 3.43 31.48 5.87
C LYS A 173 3.47 30.33 4.87
N LYS A 174 3.11 30.58 3.60
CA LYS A 174 3.11 29.57 2.52
C LYS A 174 4.42 28.78 2.40
N LYS A 175 5.57 29.41 2.66
CA LYS A 175 6.88 28.74 2.64
C LYS A 175 7.01 27.71 3.77
N GLU A 176 6.64 28.11 4.99
CA GLU A 176 6.67 27.26 6.19
C GLU A 176 5.65 26.11 6.08
N GLU A 177 4.47 26.37 5.52
CA GLU A 177 3.48 25.34 5.22
C GLU A 177 4.06 24.28 4.28
N LYS A 178 4.69 24.72 3.18
CA LYS A 178 5.30 23.81 2.20
C LYS A 178 6.43 22.99 2.81
N GLU A 179 7.31 23.63 3.59
CA GLU A 179 8.40 22.95 4.29
C GLU A 179 7.85 21.93 5.28
N THR A 180 6.84 22.29 6.09
CA THR A 180 6.19 21.37 7.03
C THR A 180 5.59 20.16 6.29
N LYS A 181 4.82 20.39 5.21
CA LYS A 181 4.21 19.32 4.41
C LYS A 181 5.24 18.38 3.76
N GLN A 182 6.44 18.87 3.46
CA GLN A 182 7.52 18.04 2.91
C GLN A 182 8.17 17.11 3.94
N ASP A 183 8.09 17.48 5.23
CA ASP A 183 8.67 16.73 6.34
C ASP A 183 7.69 15.75 6.98
N LEU A 184 6.39 15.83 6.65
CA LEU A 184 5.38 14.85 7.08
C LEU A 184 5.73 13.44 6.60
N ILE A 185 5.18 12.43 7.27
CA ILE A 185 5.30 11.04 6.84
C ILE A 185 4.51 10.78 5.56
N HIS A 186 5.05 9.92 4.70
CA HIS A 186 4.43 9.49 3.45
C HIS A 186 4.24 7.97 3.49
N PRO A 187 3.10 7.46 4.02
CA PRO A 187 2.83 6.04 4.06
C PRO A 187 2.81 5.42 2.66
N ASP A 188 3.15 4.13 2.58
CA ASP A 188 3.08 3.40 1.31
C ASP A 188 1.65 3.19 0.83
N SER A 189 0.73 3.01 1.78
CA SER A 189 -0.71 2.89 1.53
C SER A 189 -1.51 3.08 2.82
N ARG A 190 -2.82 3.19 2.68
CA ARG A 190 -3.78 3.07 3.77
C ARG A 190 -4.85 2.08 3.37
N ILE A 191 -5.22 1.22 4.31
CA ILE A 191 -6.33 0.29 4.15
C ILE A 191 -7.40 0.64 5.19
N VAL A 192 -8.67 0.64 4.79
CA VAL A 192 -9.80 0.76 5.70
C VAL A 192 -10.63 -0.52 5.59
N LEU A 193 -10.82 -1.19 6.71
CA LEU A 193 -11.53 -2.46 6.81
C LEU A 193 -12.71 -2.29 7.76
N ASP A 194 -13.93 -2.51 7.28
CA ASP A 194 -15.15 -2.37 8.07
C ASP A 194 -15.19 -1.04 8.87
N GLY A 195 -14.68 0.05 8.27
CA GLY A 195 -14.59 1.39 8.87
C GLY A 195 -13.32 1.68 9.67
N GLN A 196 -12.52 0.68 10.05
CA GLN A 196 -11.26 0.87 10.78
C GLN A 196 -10.08 1.13 9.82
N GLY A 197 -9.37 2.24 10.01
CA GLY A 197 -8.19 2.58 9.21
C GLY A 197 -6.91 1.95 9.75
N PHE A 198 -5.99 1.62 8.84
CA PHE A 198 -4.63 1.18 9.12
C PHE A 198 -3.66 1.82 8.13
N TRP A 199 -2.59 2.44 8.64
CA TRP A 199 -1.48 2.93 7.82
C TRP A 199 -0.53 1.78 7.52
N LEU A 200 -0.05 1.68 6.28
CA LEU A 200 0.77 0.55 5.85
C LEU A 200 2.15 1.01 5.38
N GLU A 201 3.15 0.22 5.74
CA GLU A 201 4.54 0.33 5.30
C GLU A 201 5.03 -1.06 4.88
N TYR A 202 5.67 -1.15 3.72
CA TYR A 202 6.33 -2.38 3.28
C TYR A 202 7.83 -2.17 3.19
N ASP A 203 8.58 -2.82 4.07
CA ASP A 203 10.03 -2.75 4.03
C ASP A 203 10.61 -3.92 3.22
N ASN A 204 11.31 -3.59 2.13
CA ASN A 204 11.97 -4.57 1.27
C ASN A 204 13.46 -4.79 1.61
N GLY A 205 13.95 -4.25 2.73
CA GLY A 205 15.34 -4.40 3.14
C GLY A 205 16.32 -3.36 2.57
N THR A 206 15.85 -2.35 1.83
CA THR A 206 16.77 -1.36 1.22
C THR A 206 17.08 -0.17 2.13
N GLU A 207 16.28 0.07 3.16
CA GLU A 207 16.49 1.18 4.11
C GLU A 207 17.41 0.75 5.26
N GLN A 208 18.20 1.65 5.81
CA GLN A 208 19.02 1.35 6.99
C GLN A 208 18.16 1.30 8.25
N ILE A 209 18.51 0.40 9.18
CA ILE A 209 17.88 0.31 10.51
C ILE A 209 18.84 0.95 11.51
N GLY A 210 18.30 1.75 12.43
CA GLY A 210 19.08 2.47 13.44
C GLY A 210 19.16 3.96 13.15
N GLU A 211 19.89 4.67 14.01
CA GLU A 211 20.17 6.09 13.85
C GLU A 211 21.05 6.35 12.62
N PRO A 212 20.99 7.55 12.03
CA PRO A 212 21.92 7.95 10.99
C PRO A 212 23.35 8.12 11.57
N ASP A 213 24.09 7.03 11.70
CA ASP A 213 25.49 7.03 12.16
C ASP A 213 26.50 7.52 11.08
N SER A 214 26.01 7.87 9.87
CA SER A 214 26.87 8.17 8.72
C SER A 214 26.61 9.55 8.14
N GLU A 215 27.70 10.19 7.70
CA GLU A 215 27.62 11.38 6.84
C GLU A 215 26.64 11.09 5.68
N PRO A 216 25.77 12.05 5.32
CA PRO A 216 24.87 11.88 4.20
C PRO A 216 25.66 11.39 2.98
N ASP A 217 25.12 10.40 2.27
CA ASP A 217 25.70 9.98 1.01
C ASP A 217 25.82 11.18 0.05
N SER A 218 26.61 11.03 -1.02
CA SER A 218 26.79 12.06 -2.04
C SER A 218 25.48 12.55 -2.72
N GLU A 219 24.34 11.91 -2.42
CA GLU A 219 23.00 12.27 -2.88
C GLU A 219 22.11 12.91 -1.78
N GLY A 220 22.59 13.01 -0.55
CA GLY A 220 22.19 14.03 0.41
C GLY A 220 21.00 13.73 1.33
N LYS A 221 20.55 12.47 1.48
CA LYS A 221 19.62 12.06 2.58
C LYS A 221 19.38 10.54 2.58
N VAL A 222 20.08 9.80 3.44
CA VAL A 222 19.65 8.43 3.81
C VAL A 222 18.50 8.58 4.79
N THR A 223 17.28 8.26 4.36
CA THR A 223 16.15 8.14 5.30
C THR A 223 16.24 6.76 5.96
N THR A 224 16.44 6.73 7.27
CA THR A 224 16.48 5.48 8.05
C THR A 224 15.07 5.07 8.49
N ILE A 225 14.92 3.81 8.91
CA ILE A 225 13.69 3.35 9.56
C ILE A 225 13.42 4.14 10.84
N TYR A 226 14.47 4.49 11.59
CA TYR A 226 14.36 5.34 12.79
C TYR A 226 13.74 6.70 12.43
N ASP A 227 14.25 7.37 11.38
CA ASP A 227 13.73 8.67 10.95
C ASP A 227 12.25 8.59 10.54
N LYS A 228 11.85 7.52 9.84
CA LYS A 228 10.44 7.31 9.47
C LYS A 228 9.55 7.15 10.71
N MET A 229 9.98 6.35 11.68
CA MET A 229 9.25 6.17 12.94
C MET A 229 9.11 7.49 13.70
N TRP A 230 10.18 8.29 13.76
CA TRP A 230 10.13 9.62 14.37
C TRP A 230 9.16 10.55 13.63
N ARG A 231 9.18 10.54 12.29
CA ARG A 231 8.23 11.30 11.47
C ARG A 231 6.78 10.87 11.69
N TYR A 232 6.51 9.59 11.95
CA TYR A 232 5.17 9.14 12.34
C TYR A 232 4.70 9.82 13.63
N LEU A 233 5.56 9.94 14.65
CA LEU A 233 5.23 10.69 15.87
C LEU A 233 4.91 12.15 15.56
N LEU A 234 5.80 12.81 14.81
CA LEU A 234 5.65 14.22 14.44
C LEU A 234 4.44 14.48 13.56
N THR A 235 3.97 13.49 12.80
CA THR A 235 2.87 13.65 11.85
C THR A 235 1.52 13.28 12.45
N LEU A 236 1.42 12.16 13.18
CA LEU A 236 0.12 11.63 13.61
C LEU A 236 -0.34 12.16 14.97
N ILE A 237 0.59 12.43 15.90
CA ILE A 237 0.22 12.92 17.24
C ILE A 237 -0.46 14.30 17.16
N PRO A 238 0.04 15.30 16.39
CA PRO A 238 -0.59 16.62 16.37
C PRO A 238 -2.00 16.66 15.78
N ILE A 239 -2.35 15.68 14.94
CA ILE A 239 -3.69 15.53 14.35
C ILE A 239 -4.54 14.50 15.09
N GLU A 240 -4.07 14.02 16.25
CA GLU A 240 -4.77 13.05 17.11
C GLU A 240 -5.24 11.80 16.34
N ASN A 241 -4.46 11.35 15.35
CA ASN A 241 -4.78 10.14 14.60
C ASN A 241 -4.30 8.91 15.37
N HIS A 242 -5.22 7.99 15.63
CA HIS A 242 -4.97 6.76 16.38
C HIS A 242 -5.06 5.48 15.54
N ASP A 243 -5.17 5.61 14.21
CA ASP A 243 -5.18 4.44 13.32
C ASP A 243 -3.84 3.69 13.46
N PRO A 244 -3.85 2.35 13.63
CA PRO A 244 -2.61 1.60 13.77
C PRO A 244 -1.73 1.67 12.52
N ILE A 245 -0.41 1.62 12.74
CA ILE A 245 0.59 1.56 11.68
C ILE A 245 1.10 0.12 11.59
N ILE A 246 0.99 -0.48 10.42
CA ILE A 246 1.40 -1.86 10.15
C ILE A 246 2.61 -1.87 9.22
N TRP A 247 3.75 -2.28 9.76
CA TRP A 247 4.97 -2.53 8.99
C TRP A 247 5.06 -3.99 8.61
N VAL A 248 5.23 -4.27 7.32
CA VAL A 248 5.44 -5.63 6.81
C VAL A 248 6.83 -5.72 6.21
N THR A 249 7.66 -6.63 6.74
CA THR A 249 8.97 -6.93 6.17
C THR A 249 9.14 -8.43 5.95
N PRO A 250 9.73 -8.88 4.83
CA PRO A 250 9.89 -10.31 4.56
C PRO A 250 10.81 -11.05 5.54
N SER A 251 11.68 -10.35 6.29
CA SER A 251 12.67 -10.99 7.16
C SER A 251 12.24 -10.91 8.63
N PRO A 252 12.07 -12.05 9.33
CA PRO A 252 11.78 -12.04 10.77
C PRO A 252 12.83 -11.29 11.59
N ILE A 253 14.11 -11.46 11.27
CA ILE A 253 15.21 -10.74 11.94
C ILE A 253 15.06 -9.24 11.72
N ARG A 254 14.70 -8.83 10.49
CA ARG A 254 14.50 -7.42 10.17
C ARG A 254 13.30 -6.85 10.92
N ARG A 255 12.19 -7.59 10.99
CA ARG A 255 11.00 -7.25 11.78
C ARG A 255 11.37 -7.01 13.24
N ASP A 256 12.14 -7.92 13.83
CA ASP A 256 12.55 -7.83 15.24
C ASP A 256 13.47 -6.63 15.49
N ASN A 257 14.40 -6.35 14.56
CA ASN A 257 15.24 -5.16 14.62
C ASN A 257 14.42 -3.87 14.53
N MET A 258 13.44 -3.80 13.61
CA MET A 258 12.54 -2.64 13.50
C MET A 258 11.72 -2.44 14.77
N LYS A 259 11.21 -3.54 15.36
CA LYS A 259 10.52 -3.48 16.64
C LYS A 259 11.41 -2.91 17.74
N HIS A 260 12.67 -3.34 17.81
CA HIS A 260 13.63 -2.77 18.78
C HIS A 260 13.92 -1.29 18.51
N THR A 261 14.06 -0.88 17.24
CA THR A 261 14.20 0.53 16.87
C THR A 261 13.00 1.36 17.32
N TRP A 262 11.78 0.82 17.23
CA TRP A 262 10.59 1.52 17.71
C TRP A 262 10.58 1.72 19.22
N GLU A 263 10.98 0.71 20.00
CA GLU A 263 11.13 0.87 21.46
C GLU A 263 12.13 1.98 21.78
N LYS A 264 13.26 2.03 21.09
CA LYS A 264 14.26 3.10 21.24
C LYS A 264 13.69 4.49 20.90
N VAL A 265 12.97 4.61 19.79
CA VAL A 265 12.29 5.87 19.41
C VAL A 265 11.33 6.33 20.51
N LYS A 266 10.59 5.42 21.15
CA LYS A 266 9.70 5.77 22.27
C LYS A 266 10.49 6.22 23.50
N GLU A 267 11.55 5.52 23.87
CA GLU A 267 12.41 5.85 25.02
C GLU A 267 13.03 7.25 24.89
N GLU A 268 13.42 7.64 23.68
CA GLU A 268 14.07 8.92 23.40
C GLU A 268 13.10 10.08 23.17
N SER A 269 11.83 9.77 22.88
CA SER A 269 10.82 10.81 22.69
C SER A 269 10.23 11.28 24.02
N SER A 270 9.74 12.53 24.05
CA SER A 270 9.06 13.11 25.22
C SER A 270 7.54 12.90 25.21
N TYR A 271 7.00 12.13 24.26
CA TYR A 271 5.56 11.93 24.13
C TYR A 271 5.01 11.01 25.23
N LYS A 272 3.79 11.30 25.69
CA LYS A 272 3.10 10.46 26.69
C LYS A 272 2.33 9.31 26.06
N THR A 273 1.89 9.51 24.82
CA THR A 273 1.08 8.57 24.05
C THR A 273 1.71 8.36 22.69
N TYR A 274 1.60 7.14 22.18
CA TYR A 274 2.24 6.71 20.94
C TYR A 274 1.21 6.09 20.01
N PRO A 275 1.31 6.30 18.69
CA PRO A 275 0.52 5.51 17.75
C PRO A 275 0.87 4.03 17.92
N GLU A 276 -0.14 3.17 17.83
CA GLU A 276 0.12 1.73 17.83
C GLU A 276 0.87 1.36 16.56
N MET A 277 2.02 0.69 16.71
CA MET A 277 2.83 0.23 15.59
C MET A 277 3.07 -1.27 15.70
N TYR A 278 2.67 -2.00 14.66
CA TYR A 278 2.81 -3.44 14.58
C TYR A 278 3.84 -3.81 13.50
N PHE A 279 4.67 -4.80 13.81
CA PHE A 279 5.72 -5.29 12.92
C PHE A 279 5.42 -6.74 12.56
N CYS A 280 5.28 -7.00 11.27
CA CYS A 280 4.78 -8.26 10.73
C CYS A 280 5.74 -8.81 9.67
N THR A 281 5.78 -10.12 9.55
CA THR A 281 6.13 -10.80 8.30
C THR A 281 4.87 -11.03 7.46
N PRO A 282 5.00 -11.26 6.14
CA PRO A 282 3.84 -11.42 5.27
C PRO A 282 2.86 -12.49 5.76
N GLY A 283 1.59 -12.11 5.91
CA GLY A 283 0.51 -12.93 6.44
C GLY A 283 0.21 -12.67 7.92
N GLU A 284 1.19 -12.27 8.73
CA GLU A 284 0.97 -11.94 10.15
C GLU A 284 0.06 -10.71 10.31
N GLU A 285 0.11 -9.76 9.35
CA GLU A 285 -0.70 -8.54 9.38
C GLU A 285 -2.21 -8.82 9.36
N GLN A 286 -2.61 -9.93 8.73
CA GLN A 286 -4.02 -10.33 8.64
C GLN A 286 -4.61 -10.57 10.03
N THR A 287 -3.82 -11.10 10.97
CA THR A 287 -4.29 -11.32 12.34
C THR A 287 -4.64 -10.00 13.02
N ILE A 288 -3.90 -8.92 12.74
CA ILE A 288 -4.16 -7.61 13.34
C ILE A 288 -5.41 -6.99 12.73
N PHE A 289 -5.51 -7.01 11.39
CA PHE A 289 -6.67 -6.50 10.67
C PHE A 289 -8.00 -7.09 11.18
N PHE A 290 -8.06 -8.40 11.38
CA PHE A 290 -9.31 -9.09 11.75
C PHE A 290 -9.51 -9.28 13.26
N LYS A 291 -8.48 -9.09 14.10
CA LYS A 291 -8.63 -9.11 15.56
C LYS A 291 -9.34 -7.87 16.09
N HIS A 292 -9.08 -6.70 15.50
CA HIS A 292 -9.73 -5.43 15.90
C HIS A 292 -11.24 -5.43 15.63
N LYS A 293 -11.72 -6.22 14.66
CA LYS A 293 -13.15 -6.41 14.37
C LYS A 293 -13.95 -6.92 15.59
N LEU A 294 -13.38 -7.88 16.33
CA LEU A 294 -14.04 -8.50 17.49
C LEU A 294 -14.14 -7.56 18.70
N ALA A 295 -13.21 -6.61 18.83
CA ALA A 295 -13.25 -5.63 19.90
C ALA A 295 -14.37 -4.60 19.65
N THR A 296 -14.47 -4.10 18.42
CA THR A 296 -15.49 -3.10 18.04
C THR A 296 -16.90 -3.67 18.05
N GLN A 297 -17.12 -4.89 17.54
CA GLN A 297 -18.44 -5.54 17.58
C GLN A 297 -18.93 -5.78 19.01
N ARG A 298 -18.05 -6.24 19.91
CA ARG A 298 -18.41 -6.43 21.33
C ARG A 298 -18.76 -5.12 22.04
N CYS A 299 -18.10 -4.01 21.71
CA CYS A 299 -18.44 -2.71 22.30
C CYS A 299 -19.82 -2.21 21.84
N LEU A 300 -20.18 -2.43 20.56
CA LEU A 300 -21.48 -2.05 20.02
C LEU A 300 -22.62 -2.91 20.60
N GLU A 301 -22.44 -4.23 20.68
CA GLU A 301 -23.42 -5.13 21.29
C GLU A 301 -23.68 -4.81 22.76
N LEU A 302 -22.63 -4.41 23.50
CA LEU A 302 -22.75 -3.98 24.90
C LEU A 302 -23.40 -2.60 25.05
N SER A 303 -23.28 -1.71 24.06
CA SER A 303 -23.94 -0.39 24.12
C SER A 303 -25.44 -0.44 23.77
N GLU A 304 -25.90 -1.46 23.05
CA GLU A 304 -27.32 -1.66 22.72
C GLU A 304 -28.10 -2.39 23.83
N THR A 305 -27.41 -2.87 24.87
CA THR A 305 -28.02 -3.57 26.01
C THR A 305 -28.24 -2.69 27.26
N TYR A 306 -27.95 -1.38 27.18
CA TYR A 306 -28.21 -0.39 28.25
C TYR A 306 -28.99 0.80 27.71
#